data_AF-A0A076MZN4-F1
#
_entry.id   AF-A0A076MZN4-F1
#
_cell.length_a   1.000
_cell.length_b   1.000
_cell.length_c   1.000
_cell.angle_alpha   90.00
_cell.angle_beta   90.00
_cell.angle_gamma   90.00
#
_symmetry.space_group_name_H-M   'P 1'
#
loop_
_entity.id
_entity.type
_entity.pdbx_description
1 polymer ?
#
loop_
_entity_poly.entity_id
_entity_poly.type
_entity_poly.pdbx_seq_one_letter_code
_entity_poly.pdbx_strand_id
1 'polypeptide(L)'
;MSRRLVRTGFTLVMSRWGGWTSDLDRSAELFGRYYPERLGQMRKAAVTARAPTADPAVLGLLIDDLGPWLAAEYTATHGERAPWP
;
A
#
# COMPACT_ATOMS: atom_id res chain seq x y z
N MET A 1 -6.83 7.23 6.50
CA MET A 1 -6.63 5.77 6.27
C MET A 1 -5.78 5.50 5.02
N SER A 2 -6.20 5.93 3.83
CA SER A 2 -5.56 5.55 2.55
C SER A 2 -4.07 5.91 2.42
N ARG A 3 -3.62 7.03 3.01
CA ARG A 3 -2.20 7.39 3.09
C ARG A 3 -1.34 6.31 3.77
N ARG A 4 -1.89 5.64 4.80
CA ARG A 4 -1.19 4.57 5.50
C ARG A 4 -1.02 3.35 4.59
N LEU A 5 -2.05 2.99 3.82
CA LEU A 5 -1.98 1.89 2.85
C LEU A 5 -0.88 2.12 1.81
N VAL A 6 -0.82 3.32 1.21
CA VAL A 6 0.21 3.66 0.22
C VAL A 6 1.61 3.61 0.83
N ARG A 7 1.78 4.12 2.05
CA ARG A 7 3.07 4.05 2.76
C ARG A 7 3.48 2.62 3.07
N THR A 8 2.57 1.78 3.58
CA THR A 8 2.84 0.36 3.85
C THR A 8 3.24 -0.39 2.58
N GLY A 9 2.51 -0.21 1.49
CA GLY A 9 2.86 -0.79 0.20
C GLY A 9 4.22 -0.31 -0.30
N PHE A 10 4.54 0.97 -0.13
CA PHE A 10 5.85 1.48 -0.49
C PHE A 10 6.97 0.85 0.35
N THR A 11 6.78 0.62 1.66
CA THR A 11 7.78 -0.03 2.52
C THR A 11 8.15 -1.42 2.03
N LEU A 12 7.21 -2.19 1.46
CA LEU A 12 7.47 -3.51 0.88
C LEU A 12 8.51 -3.48 -0.25
N VAL A 13 8.48 -2.43 -1.06
CA VAL A 13 9.33 -2.31 -2.24
C VAL A 13 10.54 -1.41 -2.02
N MET A 14 10.55 -0.65 -0.91
CA MET A 14 11.58 0.35 -0.61
C MET A 14 12.99 -0.26 -0.55
N SER A 15 13.14 -1.39 0.16
CA SER A 15 14.44 -2.07 0.29
C SER A 15 14.97 -2.59 -1.05
N ARG A 16 14.07 -3.05 -1.93
CA ARG A 16 14.41 -3.60 -3.26
C ARG A 16 14.64 -2.50 -4.31
N TRP A 17 13.96 -1.36 -4.18
CA TRP A 17 14.12 -0.23 -5.09
C TRP A 17 15.37 0.60 -4.75
N GLY A 18 15.79 0.64 -3.49
CA GLY A 18 17.04 1.29 -3.06
C GLY A 18 16.98 2.83 -2.99
N GLY A 19 15.77 3.39 -2.88
CA GLY A 19 15.56 4.84 -2.81
C GLY A 19 14.44 5.24 -1.86
N TRP A 20 14.22 6.55 -1.72
CA TRP A 20 13.15 7.12 -0.92
C TRP A 20 12.31 8.12 -1.71
N THR A 21 11.01 8.16 -1.45
CA THR A 21 10.10 9.20 -1.93
C THR A 21 8.98 9.43 -0.93
N SER A 22 8.53 10.68 -0.83
CA SER A 22 7.35 11.09 -0.05
C SER A 22 6.12 11.33 -0.94
N ASP A 23 6.27 11.28 -2.26
CA ASP A 23 5.17 11.44 -3.20
C ASP A 23 4.34 10.14 -3.30
N LEU A 24 3.05 10.24 -3.02
CA LEU A 24 2.16 9.07 -2.96
C LEU A 24 1.85 8.45 -4.32
N ASP A 25 1.81 9.25 -5.39
CA ASP A 25 1.63 8.70 -6.74
C ASP A 25 2.90 7.97 -7.16
N ARG A 26 4.06 8.56 -6.88
CA ARG A 26 5.34 7.92 -7.16
C ARG A 26 5.52 6.63 -6.36
N SER A 27 5.15 6.63 -5.08
CA SER A 27 5.10 5.42 -4.26
C SER A 27 4.21 4.34 -4.90
N ALA A 28 3.03 4.71 -5.41
CA ALA A 28 2.11 3.77 -6.05
C ALA A 28 2.67 3.18 -7.35
N GLU A 29 3.28 4.00 -8.20
CA GLU A 29 3.94 3.54 -9.43
C GLU A 29 5.09 2.59 -9.13
N LEU A 30 5.95 2.94 -8.17
CA LEU A 30 7.08 2.10 -7.78
C LEU A 30 6.60 0.77 -7.21
N PHE A 31 5.56 0.78 -6.38
CA PHE A 31 4.93 -0.43 -5.88
C PHE A 31 4.41 -1.32 -7.02
N GLY A 32 3.71 -0.74 -8.00
CA GLY A 32 3.17 -1.47 -9.13
C GLY A 32 4.21 -2.11 -10.06
N ARG A 33 5.48 -1.68 -10.00
CA ARG A 33 6.58 -2.37 -10.72
C ARG A 33 6.85 -3.77 -10.17
N TYR A 34 6.63 -3.96 -8.87
CA TYR A 34 6.83 -5.26 -8.19
C TYR A 34 5.51 -6.02 -8.04
N TYR A 35 4.38 -5.32 -7.96
CA TYR A 35 3.03 -5.89 -7.83
C TYR A 35 2.08 -5.32 -8.88
N PRO A 36 2.25 -5.66 -10.17
CA PRO A 36 1.50 -5.06 -11.27
C PRO A 36 -0.01 -5.28 -11.16
N GLU A 37 -0.44 -6.44 -10.67
CA GLU A 37 -1.86 -6.76 -10.48
C GLU A 37 -2.56 -5.86 -9.45
N ARG A 38 -1.78 -5.30 -8.50
CA ARG A 38 -2.28 -4.46 -7.41
C ARG A 38 -2.10 -2.96 -7.68
N LEU A 39 -1.46 -2.58 -8.79
CA LEU A 39 -1.20 -1.18 -9.15
C LEU A 39 -2.48 -0.33 -9.22
N GLY A 40 -3.55 -0.86 -9.81
CA GLY A 40 -4.82 -0.13 -9.92
C GLY A 40 -5.42 0.23 -8.56
N GLN A 41 -5.32 -0.67 -7.59
CA GLN A 41 -5.78 -0.43 -6.23
C GLN A 41 -4.89 0.57 -5.50
N MET A 42 -3.57 0.46 -5.69
CA MET A 42 -2.60 1.38 -5.08
C MET A 42 -2.75 2.81 -5.60
N ARG A 43 -3.00 2.99 -6.91
CA ARG A 43 -3.32 4.32 -7.49
C ARG A 43 -4.59 4.91 -6.88
N LYS A 44 -5.66 4.11 -6.73
CA LYS A 44 -6.90 4.55 -6.07
C LYS A 44 -6.65 4.96 -4.62
N ALA A 45 -5.79 4.23 -3.89
CA ALA A 45 -5.39 4.59 -2.54
C ALA A 45 -4.64 5.94 -2.49
N ALA A 46 -3.74 6.21 -3.45
CA ALA A 46 -3.00 7.47 -3.56
C ALA A 46 -3.91 8.67 -3.87
N VAL A 47 -4.84 8.51 -4.82
CA VAL A 47 -5.86 9.53 -5.12
C VAL A 47 -6.72 9.80 -3.89
N THR A 48 -7.25 8.75 -3.25
CA THR A 48 -8.08 8.89 -2.04
C THR A 48 -7.32 9.53 -0.87
N ALA A 49 -6.00 9.35 -0.80
CA ALA A 49 -5.17 9.97 0.22
C ALA A 49 -4.98 11.49 0.05
N ARG A 50 -5.19 12.02 -1.17
CA ARG A 50 -5.21 13.46 -1.45
C ARG A 50 -6.62 14.03 -1.43
N ALA A 51 -7.60 13.29 -1.95
CA ALA A 51 -9.00 13.66 -2.00
C ALA A 51 -9.84 12.54 -1.37
N PRO A 52 -10.16 12.64 -0.06
CA PRO A 52 -11.01 11.66 0.61
C PRO A 52 -12.37 11.51 -0.09
N THR A 53 -12.89 10.28 -0.14
CA THR A 53 -14.19 9.96 -0.74
C THR A 53 -15.05 9.18 0.25
N ALA A 54 -16.37 9.32 0.13
CA ALA A 54 -17.36 8.52 0.83
C ALA A 54 -17.94 7.38 -0.04
N ASP A 55 -17.40 7.18 -1.25
CA ASP A 55 -17.83 6.11 -2.16
C ASP A 55 -17.61 4.73 -1.51
N PRO A 56 -18.68 3.98 -1.21
CA PRO A 56 -18.56 2.67 -0.55
C PRO A 56 -17.76 1.66 -1.37
N ALA A 57 -17.79 1.73 -2.70
CA ALA A 57 -17.04 0.81 -3.55
C ALA A 57 -15.54 1.06 -3.44
N VAL A 58 -15.12 2.32 -3.34
CA VAL A 58 -13.72 2.68 -3.10
C VAL A 58 -13.31 2.27 -1.68
N LEU A 59 -14.16 2.51 -0.69
CA LEU A 59 -13.87 2.11 0.69
C LEU A 59 -13.73 0.59 0.83
N GLY A 60 -14.64 -0.19 0.26
CA GLY A 60 -14.56 -1.66 0.26
C GLY A 60 -13.31 -2.17 -0.43
N LEU A 61 -12.94 -1.61 -1.59
CA LEU A 61 -11.68 -1.95 -2.27
C LEU A 61 -10.44 -1.73 -1.37
N LEU A 62 -10.43 -0.67 -0.58
CA LEU A 62 -9.31 -0.31 0.28
C LEU A 62 -9.29 -1.09 1.60
N ILE A 63 -10.46 -1.34 2.19
CA ILE A 63 -10.61 -1.95 3.52
C ILE A 63 -10.68 -3.47 3.42
N ASP A 64 -11.42 -4.01 2.45
CA ASP A 64 -11.76 -5.44 2.40
C ASP A 64 -10.84 -6.24 1.48
N ASP A 65 -10.12 -5.58 0.56
CA ASP A 65 -9.19 -6.24 -0.37
C ASP A 65 -7.75 -5.77 -0.19
N LEU A 66 -7.44 -4.50 -0.51
CA LEU A 66 -6.06 -4.02 -0.50
C LEU A 66 -5.43 -4.05 0.90
N GLY A 67 -6.18 -3.68 1.94
CA GLY A 67 -5.71 -3.67 3.33
C GLY A 67 -5.27 -5.05 3.83
N PRO A 68 -6.14 -6.07 3.82
CA PRO A 68 -5.81 -7.43 4.23
C PRO A 68 -4.66 -8.03 3.42
N TRP A 69 -4.64 -7.80 2.10
CA TRP A 69 -3.55 -8.26 1.25
C TRP A 69 -2.21 -7.63 1.65
N LEU A 70 -2.17 -6.30 1.88
CA LEU A 70 -0.96 -5.61 2.33
C LEU A 70 -0.47 -6.12 3.70
N ALA A 71 -1.38 -6.43 4.62
CA ALA A 71 -1.03 -6.98 5.92
C ALA A 71 -0.36 -8.35 5.79
N ALA A 72 -0.96 -9.24 4.98
CA ALA A 72 -0.40 -10.57 4.72
C ALA A 72 0.97 -10.49 4.03
N GLU A 73 1.10 -9.66 2.99
CA GLU A 73 2.35 -9.50 2.24
C GLU A 73 3.46 -8.87 3.11
N TYR A 74 3.10 -7.92 3.97
CA TYR A 74 4.03 -7.31 4.92
C TYR A 74 4.58 -8.34 5.90
N THR A 75 3.71 -9.17 6.48
CA THR A 75 4.10 -10.28 7.36
C THR A 75 4.95 -11.30 6.62
N ALA A 76 4.60 -11.68 5.39
CA ALA A 76 5.38 -12.63 4.60
C ALA A 76 6.77 -12.10 4.25
N THR A 77 6.90 -10.80 3.97
CA THR A 77 8.17 -10.18 3.55
C THR A 77 9.08 -9.85 4.74
N HIS A 78 8.53 -9.37 5.85
CA HIS A 78 9.31 -8.89 7.00
C HIS A 78 9.30 -9.85 8.20
N GLY A 79 8.58 -10.97 8.09
CA GLY A 79 8.24 -11.84 9.22
C GLY A 79 7.14 -11.26 10.09
N GLU A 80 6.46 -12.11 10.86
CA GLU A 80 5.69 -11.64 12.00
C GLU A 80 6.67 -10.95 12.95
N ARG A 81 6.38 -9.71 13.36
CA ARG A 81 7.04 -9.17 14.54
C ARG A 81 6.64 -10.06 15.70
N ALA A 82 7.52 -10.97 16.11
CA ALA A 82 7.37 -11.69 17.36
C ALA A 82 7.15 -10.64 18.47
N PRO A 83 6.14 -10.80 19.34
CA PRO A 83 6.04 -9.96 20.52
C PRO A 83 7.36 -10.10 21.28
N TRP A 84 8.02 -8.96 21.52
CA TRP A 84 9.25 -8.94 22.30
C TRP A 84 8.94 -9.41 23.73
N PRO A 85 9.75 -10.30 24.33
CA PRO A 85 9.52 -10.83 25.68
C PRO A 85 9.60 -9.75 26.76
#